data_AF-A0A7K9S5D9-F1
#
_entry.id   AF-A0A7K9S5D9-F1
#
_cell.length_a   1.000
_cell.length_b   1.000
_cell.length_c   1.000
_cell.angle_alpha   90.00
_cell.angle_beta   90.00
_cell.angle_gamma   90.00
#
_symmetry.space_group_name_H-M   'P 1'
#
loop_
_entity.id
_entity.type
_entity.pdbx_description
1 polymer ?
#
loop_
_entity_poly.entity_id
_entity_poly.type
_entity_poly.pdbx_seq_one_letter_code
_entity_poly.pdbx_strand_id
1 'polypeptide(L)'
;AAPAGAVAFGVKHTEGVSVDVLFHGHAEPEAVSGTSTRWPLDEGTVLRFSMSQASSEVNDNKVRSRIPGVGPPQGENILPQCGIRGLQVTVSFYAEGGKPINQAGVFLTGVGISLDVDADRDGVVEKNSPNKASWAWGPEGHGAILLVSCDKEFP
;
A
#
# COMPACT_ATOMS: atom_id res chain seq x y z
N ALA A 1 5.75 0.80 17.77
CA ALA A 1 4.76 -0.29 17.59
C ALA A 1 5.29 -1.64 18.08
N ALA A 2 6.59 -1.92 17.94
CA ALA A 2 7.18 -3.09 18.56
C ALA A 2 7.06 -3.00 20.11
N PRO A 3 6.64 -4.07 20.79
CA PRO A 3 6.63 -4.13 22.24
C PRO A 3 8.06 -4.25 22.79
N ALA A 4 8.24 -3.89 24.06
CA ALA A 4 9.51 -4.12 24.75
C ALA A 4 9.87 -5.62 24.74
N GLY A 5 11.14 -5.93 24.48
CA GLY A 5 11.64 -7.31 24.38
C GLY A 5 11.43 -7.99 23.03
N ALA A 6 10.90 -7.29 22.02
CA ALA A 6 10.93 -7.77 20.64
C ALA A 6 12.36 -7.71 20.08
N VAL A 7 12.81 -8.80 19.48
CA VAL A 7 14.15 -8.91 18.84
C VAL A 7 14.05 -9.23 17.34
N ALA A 8 12.89 -9.71 16.89
CA ALA A 8 12.64 -10.03 15.50
C ALA A 8 11.18 -9.75 15.13
N PHE A 9 10.93 -9.64 13.84
CA PHE A 9 9.59 -9.52 13.30
C PHE A 9 9.39 -10.39 12.06
N GLY A 10 8.15 -10.71 11.75
CA GLY A 10 7.73 -11.39 10.54
C GLY A 10 6.57 -10.64 9.90
N VAL A 11 6.45 -10.73 8.59
CA VAL A 11 5.46 -9.99 7.81
C VAL A 11 4.61 -10.96 7.02
N LYS A 12 3.30 -10.74 7.03
CA LYS A 12 2.35 -11.38 6.11
C LYS A 12 1.52 -10.30 5.46
N HIS A 13 1.20 -10.46 4.19
CA HIS A 13 0.37 -9.52 3.46
C HIS A 13 -0.61 -10.27 2.54
N THR A 14 -1.69 -9.59 2.15
CA THR A 14 -2.64 -10.09 1.17
C THR A 14 -2.07 -9.97 -0.25
N GLU A 15 -2.69 -10.66 -1.20
CA GLU A 15 -2.48 -10.43 -2.63
C GLU A 15 -2.79 -8.96 -2.98
N GLY A 16 -2.07 -8.40 -3.96
CA GLY A 16 -2.19 -6.99 -4.36
C GLY A 16 -1.34 -6.00 -3.55
N VAL A 17 -0.74 -6.45 -2.44
CA VAL A 17 0.28 -5.69 -1.69
C VAL A 17 1.63 -6.34 -1.89
N SER A 18 2.66 -5.54 -2.15
CA SER A 18 4.06 -5.95 -2.08
C SER A 18 4.71 -5.26 -0.89
N VAL A 19 5.60 -5.98 -0.20
CA VAL A 19 6.30 -5.47 0.98
C VAL A 19 7.79 -5.71 0.84
N ASP A 20 8.57 -4.66 1.04
CA ASP A 20 10.02 -4.73 1.14
C ASP A 20 10.48 -4.35 2.55
N VAL A 21 11.52 -5.02 3.03
CA VAL A 21 12.23 -4.67 4.25
C VAL A 21 13.50 -3.91 3.87
N LEU A 22 13.68 -2.73 4.47
CA LEU A 22 14.88 -1.92 4.30
C LEU A 22 15.60 -1.84 5.64
N PHE A 23 16.86 -2.30 5.66
CA PHE A 23 17.72 -2.18 6.83
C PHE A 23 18.60 -0.94 6.73
N HIS A 24 18.91 -0.35 7.87
CA HIS A 24 19.84 0.76 7.93
C HIS A 24 21.22 0.33 7.44
N GLY A 25 21.78 1.04 6.44
CA GLY A 25 23.09 0.72 5.87
C GLY A 25 23.11 -0.37 4.80
N HIS A 26 21.99 -1.04 4.51
CA HIS A 26 21.86 -1.92 3.35
C HIS A 26 21.42 -1.12 2.11
N ALA A 27 22.08 -1.36 0.98
CA ALA A 27 21.78 -0.66 -0.28
C ALA A 27 20.53 -1.21 -0.98
N GLU A 28 20.23 -2.49 -0.81
CA GLU A 28 19.17 -3.20 -1.53
C GLU A 28 18.03 -3.59 -0.57
N PRO A 29 16.76 -3.32 -0.91
CA PRO A 29 15.60 -3.82 -0.16
C PRO A 29 15.45 -5.34 -0.27
N GLU A 30 14.99 -5.98 0.80
CA GLU A 30 14.63 -7.41 0.80
C GLU A 30 13.12 -7.59 0.59
N ALA A 31 12.73 -8.18 -0.54
CA ALA A 31 11.33 -8.47 -0.83
C ALA A 31 10.80 -9.58 0.09
N VAL A 32 9.66 -9.33 0.73
CA VAL A 32 8.96 -10.32 1.57
C VAL A 32 8.35 -11.39 0.67
N SER A 33 9.04 -12.54 0.58
CA SER A 33 8.57 -13.71 -0.18
C SER A 33 8.26 -14.86 0.79
N GLY A 34 6.96 -15.13 1.02
CA GLY A 34 6.50 -16.26 1.84
C GLY A 34 6.20 -15.93 3.31
N THR A 35 5.46 -16.82 3.99
CA THR A 35 4.80 -16.55 5.28
C THR A 35 5.64 -16.86 6.53
N SER A 36 6.90 -17.31 6.36
CA SER A 36 7.73 -17.83 7.47
C SER A 36 9.06 -17.12 7.66
N THR A 37 9.41 -16.15 6.81
CA THR A 37 10.66 -15.39 6.95
C THR A 37 10.57 -14.45 8.14
N ARG A 38 11.65 -14.37 8.91
CA ARG A 38 11.79 -13.49 10.07
C ARG A 38 13.03 -12.64 9.88
N TRP A 39 12.90 -11.38 10.25
CA TRP A 39 13.95 -10.38 10.14
C TRP A 39 14.30 -9.85 11.53
N PRO A 40 15.58 -9.50 11.77
CA PRO A 40 15.99 -8.85 13.01
C PRO A 40 15.30 -7.50 13.16
N LEU A 41 14.93 -7.17 14.40
CA LEU A 41 14.33 -5.88 14.73
C LEU A 41 15.44 -4.91 15.13
N ASP A 42 16.05 -4.28 14.13
CA ASP A 42 17.11 -3.29 14.33
C ASP A 42 16.61 -1.85 14.27
N GLU A 43 17.39 -0.95 14.86
CA GLU A 43 17.11 0.48 14.80
C GLU A 43 17.30 0.99 13.36
N GLY A 44 16.28 1.66 12.82
CA GLY A 44 16.29 2.12 11.42
C GLY A 44 15.75 1.10 10.40
N THR A 45 15.23 -0.05 10.82
CA THR A 45 14.48 -0.94 9.92
C THR A 45 13.15 -0.29 9.50
N VAL A 46 12.92 -0.22 8.19
CA VAL A 46 11.73 0.37 7.56
C VAL A 46 11.03 -0.67 6.70
N LEU A 47 9.70 -0.69 6.76
CA LEU A 47 8.89 -1.47 5.83
C LEU A 47 8.33 -0.54 4.74
N ARG A 48 8.56 -0.91 3.47
CA ARG A 48 7.96 -0.23 2.32
C ARG A 48 6.81 -1.06 1.80
N PHE A 49 5.63 -0.47 1.78
CA PHE A 49 4.44 -1.08 1.18
C PHE A 49 4.19 -0.46 -0.19
N SER A 50 3.91 -1.29 -1.18
CA SER A 50 3.49 -0.85 -2.51
C SER A 50 2.28 -1.63 -2.98
N MET A 51 1.49 -0.99 -3.83
CA MET A 51 0.27 -1.55 -4.41
C MET A 51 0.28 -1.27 -5.90
N SER A 52 -0.06 -2.27 -6.71
CA SER A 52 -0.07 -2.15 -8.17
C SER A 52 -1.46 -1.87 -8.75
N GLN A 53 -2.51 -1.96 -7.93
CA GLN A 53 -3.91 -1.79 -8.34
C GLN A 53 -4.71 -1.08 -7.26
N ALA A 54 -5.77 -0.38 -7.67
CA ALA A 54 -6.75 0.17 -6.74
C ALA A 54 -7.54 -0.95 -6.04
N SER A 55 -8.02 -0.68 -4.83
CA SER A 55 -8.82 -1.65 -4.07
C SER A 55 -10.23 -1.76 -4.66
N SER A 56 -10.75 -2.98 -4.81
CA SER A 56 -12.14 -3.21 -5.24
C SER A 56 -13.15 -3.17 -4.08
N GLU A 57 -12.66 -3.24 -2.84
CA GLU A 57 -13.47 -3.20 -1.61
C GLU A 57 -12.84 -2.21 -0.61
N VAL A 58 -13.68 -1.63 0.27
CA VAL A 58 -13.26 -0.75 1.36
C VAL A 58 -12.98 -1.61 2.59
N ASN A 59 -11.80 -1.45 3.19
CA ASN A 59 -11.49 -2.07 4.47
C ASN A 59 -12.16 -1.29 5.60
N ASP A 60 -13.08 -1.92 6.32
CA ASP A 60 -13.63 -1.35 7.55
C ASP A 60 -12.51 -1.21 8.60
N ASN A 61 -12.26 0.02 9.03
CA ASN A 61 -11.24 0.39 10.02
C ASN A 61 -11.33 -0.47 11.30
N LYS A 62 -10.49 -1.51 11.42
CA LYS A 62 -10.42 -2.33 12.63
C LYS A 62 -8.99 -2.43 13.14
N VAL A 63 -8.67 -1.69 14.20
CA VAL A 63 -7.43 -1.89 14.96
C VAL A 63 -7.55 -3.22 15.72
N ARG A 64 -6.70 -4.20 15.40
CA ARG A 64 -6.65 -5.48 16.14
C ARG A 64 -5.33 -5.62 16.87
N SER A 65 -5.30 -5.19 18.12
CA SER A 65 -4.27 -5.64 19.08
C SER A 65 -4.65 -7.04 19.56
N ARG A 66 -3.76 -8.03 19.43
CA ARG A 66 -3.97 -9.38 19.95
C ARG A 66 -2.86 -9.68 20.96
N ILE A 67 -3.22 -9.86 22.23
CA ILE A 67 -2.31 -10.28 23.30
C ILE A 67 -2.11 -11.80 23.19
N PRO A 68 -0.87 -12.30 22.98
CA PRO A 68 -0.63 -13.74 22.97
C PRO A 68 -0.68 -14.30 24.39
N GLY A 69 -1.65 -15.18 24.64
CA GLY A 69 -1.86 -15.85 25.93
C GLY A 69 -3.33 -16.11 26.26
N VAL A 70 -4.24 -15.35 25.64
CA VAL A 70 -5.68 -15.63 25.71
C VAL A 70 -6.04 -16.43 24.46
N GLY A 71 -6.17 -17.76 24.64
CA GLY A 71 -6.84 -18.58 23.64
C GLY A 71 -8.27 -18.07 23.43
N PRO A 72 -8.85 -18.21 22.22
CA PRO A 72 -10.27 -17.92 22.05
C PRO A 72 -11.05 -18.75 23.09
N PRO A 73 -12.10 -18.19 23.73
CA PRO A 73 -12.97 -19.00 24.58
C PRO A 73 -13.45 -20.19 23.75
N GLN A 74 -13.25 -21.40 24.27
CA GLN A 74 -13.65 -22.63 23.60
C GLN A 74 -15.16 -22.55 23.33
N GLY A 75 -15.53 -22.49 22.05
CA GLY A 75 -16.93 -22.30 21.62
C GLY A 75 -17.13 -21.17 20.60
N GLU A 76 -16.17 -20.27 20.42
CA GLU A 76 -16.18 -19.43 19.21
C GLU A 76 -15.64 -20.27 18.05
N ASN A 77 -16.55 -20.70 17.18
CA ASN A 77 -16.22 -20.98 15.78
C ASN A 77 -15.19 -19.93 15.36
N ILE A 78 -14.02 -20.38 14.90
CA ILE A 78 -13.14 -19.55 14.09
C ILE A 78 -14.05 -19.10 12.97
N LEU A 79 -14.54 -17.85 13.08
CA LEU A 79 -15.41 -17.30 12.06
C LEU A 79 -14.67 -17.55 10.74
N PRO A 80 -15.39 -18.02 9.69
CA PRO A 80 -14.81 -18.04 8.36
C PRO A 80 -14.18 -16.67 8.15
N GLN A 81 -13.03 -16.60 7.49
CA GLN A 81 -12.42 -15.34 7.08
C GLN A 81 -13.56 -14.43 6.61
N CYS A 82 -14.00 -13.51 7.48
CA CYS A 82 -15.08 -12.59 7.15
C CYS A 82 -14.50 -11.85 5.97
N GLY A 83 -15.11 -11.98 4.79
CA GLY A 83 -14.48 -11.69 3.50
C GLY A 83 -13.82 -10.32 3.46
N ILE A 84 -12.55 -10.26 3.90
CA ILE A 84 -11.73 -9.07 3.79
C ILE A 84 -11.09 -9.20 2.42
N ARG A 85 -11.76 -8.74 1.36
CA ARG A 85 -11.03 -8.50 0.10
C ARG A 85 -10.38 -7.12 0.09
N GLY A 86 -10.19 -6.51 1.24
CA GLY A 86 -9.35 -5.34 1.35
C GLY A 86 -7.90 -5.71 1.69
N LEU A 87 -7.00 -4.79 1.32
CA LEU A 87 -5.56 -5.00 1.35
C LEU A 87 -5.02 -4.84 2.78
N GLN A 88 -4.31 -5.86 3.28
CA GLN A 88 -3.83 -5.87 4.66
C GLN A 88 -2.37 -6.34 4.75
N VAL A 89 -1.61 -5.71 5.63
CA VAL A 89 -0.30 -6.17 6.09
C VAL A 89 -0.36 -6.46 7.59
N THR A 90 0.16 -7.61 8.01
CA THR A 90 0.29 -8.00 9.42
C THR A 90 1.75 -8.17 9.76
N VAL A 91 2.21 -7.43 10.77
CA VAL A 91 3.55 -7.53 11.35
C VAL A 91 3.44 -8.28 12.66
N SER A 92 4.15 -9.39 12.80
CA SER A 92 4.23 -10.17 14.04
C SER A 92 5.58 -9.93 14.69
N PHE A 93 5.60 -9.64 15.99
CA PHE A 93 6.81 -9.41 16.77
C PHE A 93 7.13 -10.63 17.62
N TYR A 94 8.42 -10.96 17.72
CA TYR A 94 8.93 -12.14 18.40
C TYR A 94 9.97 -11.73 19.45
N ALA A 95 9.87 -12.34 20.63
CA ALA A 95 10.92 -12.28 21.65
C ALA A 95 12.05 -13.25 21.33
N GLU A 96 13.12 -13.14 22.10
CA GLU A 96 14.21 -14.12 22.13
C GLU A 96 13.66 -15.54 22.36
N GLY A 97 14.22 -16.53 21.65
CA GLY A 97 13.67 -17.89 21.60
C GLY A 97 12.49 -18.08 20.63
N GLY A 98 12.09 -17.02 19.91
CA GLY A 98 11.15 -17.13 18.77
C GLY A 98 9.67 -17.20 19.15
N LYS A 99 9.32 -16.89 20.41
CA LYS A 99 7.93 -16.82 20.89
C LYS A 99 7.26 -15.55 20.35
N PRO A 100 6.07 -15.63 19.71
CA PRO A 100 5.32 -14.45 19.30
C PRO A 100 4.81 -13.69 20.53
N ILE A 101 5.04 -12.38 20.56
CA ILE A 101 4.70 -11.52 21.70
C ILE A 101 3.70 -10.41 21.39
N ASN A 102 3.56 -10.00 20.13
CA ASN A 102 2.53 -9.05 19.70
C ASN A 102 2.34 -9.09 18.18
N GLN A 103 1.25 -8.49 17.69
CA GLN A 103 0.99 -8.25 16.29
C GLN A 103 0.45 -6.83 16.06
N ALA A 104 0.83 -6.24 14.94
CA ALA A 104 0.25 -4.99 14.43
C ALA A 104 -0.29 -5.24 13.01
N GLY A 105 -1.43 -4.62 12.70
CA GLY A 105 -2.04 -4.68 11.38
C GLY A 105 -2.08 -3.30 10.73
N VAL A 106 -1.79 -3.24 9.43
CA VAL A 106 -2.01 -2.08 8.57
C VAL A 106 -3.07 -2.47 7.54
N PHE A 107 -4.14 -1.70 7.50
CA PHE A 107 -5.20 -1.84 6.48
C PHE A 107 -5.04 -0.72 5.48
N LEU A 108 -4.99 -1.10 4.20
CA LEU A 108 -4.78 -0.19 3.08
C LEU A 108 -6.06 -0.12 2.24
N THR A 109 -6.32 1.05 1.67
CA THR A 109 -7.35 1.25 0.63
C THR A 109 -6.70 2.06 -0.48
N GLY A 110 -6.48 1.42 -1.62
CA GLY A 110 -5.89 2.07 -2.79
C GLY A 110 -6.94 2.72 -3.66
N VAL A 111 -6.74 3.98 -4.02
CA VAL A 111 -7.57 4.70 -4.98
C VAL A 111 -6.67 5.25 -6.08
N GLY A 112 -7.05 5.04 -7.33
CA GLY A 112 -6.41 5.68 -8.47
C GLY A 112 -7.01 7.06 -8.71
N ILE A 113 -6.20 8.11 -8.62
CA ILE A 113 -6.64 9.50 -8.85
C ILE A 113 -5.80 10.06 -10.01
N SER A 114 -6.48 10.54 -11.04
CA SER A 114 -5.85 11.14 -12.21
C SER A 114 -6.77 12.24 -12.74
N LEU A 115 -6.20 13.43 -12.96
CA LEU A 115 -6.84 14.45 -13.79
C LEU A 115 -6.18 14.38 -15.16
N ASP A 116 -6.98 14.14 -16.18
CA ASP A 116 -6.52 13.82 -17.52
C ASP A 116 -7.00 14.88 -18.52
N VAL A 117 -6.15 15.18 -19.49
CA VAL A 117 -6.32 16.19 -20.54
C VAL A 117 -5.76 15.63 -21.83
N ASP A 118 -6.18 16.16 -22.97
CA ASP A 118 -5.57 15.92 -24.29
C ASP A 118 -4.17 16.58 -24.34
N ALA A 119 -3.10 15.85 -23.98
CA ALA A 119 -1.74 16.40 -23.95
C ALA A 119 -0.92 16.06 -25.21
N ASP A 120 -1.37 15.12 -26.05
CA ASP A 120 -0.73 14.81 -27.35
C ASP A 120 -1.37 15.53 -28.53
N ARG A 121 -2.46 16.27 -28.30
CA ARG A 121 -3.13 17.20 -29.23
C ARG A 121 -3.80 16.48 -30.39
N ASP A 122 -4.34 15.30 -30.14
CA ASP A 122 -5.12 14.53 -31.12
C ASP A 122 -6.64 14.82 -31.04
N GLY A 123 -7.07 15.61 -30.05
CA GLY A 123 -8.47 15.96 -29.80
C GLY A 123 -9.20 15.02 -28.84
N VAL A 124 -8.53 14.01 -28.28
CA VAL A 124 -9.06 13.02 -27.35
C VAL A 124 -8.31 13.08 -26.03
N VAL A 125 -9.03 13.03 -24.91
CA VAL A 125 -8.40 13.00 -23.58
C VAL A 125 -7.77 11.62 -23.34
N GLU A 126 -6.45 11.56 -23.24
CA GLU A 126 -5.72 10.33 -22.95
C GLU A 126 -5.59 10.04 -21.44
N LYS A 127 -5.54 8.75 -21.09
CA LYS A 127 -5.48 8.33 -19.69
C LYS A 127 -4.08 8.50 -19.12
N ASN A 128 -3.96 9.36 -18.11
CA ASN A 128 -2.75 9.61 -17.33
C ASN A 128 -1.48 9.80 -18.18
N SER A 129 -1.51 10.71 -19.16
CA SER A 129 -0.31 11.03 -19.94
C SER A 129 0.85 11.46 -19.05
N PRO A 130 2.07 10.98 -19.32
CA PRO A 130 3.27 11.39 -18.57
C PRO A 130 3.60 12.86 -18.78
N ASN A 131 3.11 13.47 -19.85
CA ASN A 131 3.43 14.82 -20.27
C ASN A 131 2.41 15.86 -19.81
N LYS A 132 1.26 15.44 -19.26
CA LYS A 132 0.13 16.30 -18.89
C LYS A 132 0.42 17.41 -17.89
N ALA A 133 1.54 17.32 -17.16
CA ALA A 133 1.97 18.29 -16.14
C ALA A 133 2.87 19.41 -16.70
N SER A 134 3.15 19.40 -18.00
CA SER A 134 4.06 20.38 -18.62
C SER A 134 3.59 20.75 -20.03
N TRP A 135 4.19 21.80 -20.58
CA TRP A 135 3.85 22.29 -21.92
C TRP A 135 5.12 22.57 -22.71
N ALA A 136 5.22 22.04 -23.92
CA ALA A 136 6.39 22.17 -24.78
C ALA A 136 6.00 22.56 -26.22
N TRP A 137 6.76 23.49 -26.80
CA TRP A 137 6.66 23.86 -28.22
C TRP A 137 7.35 22.82 -29.10
N GLY A 138 6.96 22.76 -30.38
CA GLY A 138 7.63 21.96 -31.42
C GLY A 138 6.79 20.76 -31.89
N PRO A 139 7.25 20.07 -32.96
CA PRO A 139 6.56 18.89 -33.51
C PRO A 139 6.42 17.73 -32.51
N GLU A 140 7.42 17.56 -31.64
CA GLU A 140 7.42 16.60 -30.52
C GLU A 140 6.93 17.24 -29.21
N GLY A 141 6.33 18.44 -29.30
CA GLY A 141 5.85 19.19 -28.15
C GLY A 141 4.51 18.65 -27.64
N HIS A 142 4.30 18.77 -26.35
CA HIS A 142 3.13 18.22 -25.64
C HIS A 142 2.45 19.27 -24.76
N GLY A 143 1.35 18.88 -24.14
CA GLY A 143 0.56 19.70 -23.23
C GLY A 143 -0.72 20.20 -23.88
N ALA A 144 -1.78 20.23 -23.06
CA ALA A 144 -3.11 20.63 -23.48
C ALA A 144 -3.17 22.09 -23.94
N ILE A 145 -4.14 22.37 -24.81
CA ILE A 145 -4.39 23.70 -25.37
C ILE A 145 -5.75 24.18 -24.86
N LEU A 146 -5.79 25.43 -24.38
CA LEU A 146 -7.02 26.08 -23.97
C LEU A 146 -7.36 27.21 -24.96
N LEU A 147 -8.57 27.18 -25.50
CA LEU A 147 -9.08 28.26 -26.36
C LEU A 147 -9.83 29.29 -25.52
N VAL A 148 -9.67 30.56 -25.88
CA VAL A 148 -10.51 31.62 -25.35
C VAL A 148 -11.83 31.59 -26.13
N SER A 149 -12.96 31.36 -25.43
CA SER A 149 -14.29 31.50 -26.02
C SER A 149 -14.61 33.00 -26.14
N CYS A 150 -14.54 33.51 -27.37
CA CYS A 150 -14.85 34.89 -27.75
C CYS A 150 -16.18 34.99 -28.52
N ASP A 151 -16.86 33.88 -28.67
CA ASP A 151 -18.16 33.77 -29.31
C ASP A 151 -19.29 34.10 -28.33
N LYS A 152 -20.48 34.37 -28.87
CA LYS A 152 -21.69 34.58 -28.08
C LYS A 152 -22.62 33.40 -28.33
N GLU A 153 -22.67 32.46 -27.39
CA GLU A 153 -23.51 31.25 -27.52
C GLU A 153 -25.01 31.57 -27.60
N PHE A 154 -25.45 32.65 -26.95
CA PHE A 154 -26.85 33.06 -26.91
C PHE A 154 -27.04 34.49 -27.47
N PRO A 155 -28.12 34.76 -28.24
CA PRO A 155 -28.36 36.06 -28.88
C PRO A 155 -28.51 37.24 -27.93
#